data_AF-A0A349WBU8-F1
#
_entry.id   AF-A0A349WBU8-F1
#
_cell.length_a   1.000
_cell.length_b   1.000
_cell.length_c   1.000
_cell.angle_alpha   90.00
_cell.angle_beta   90.00
_cell.angle_gamma   90.00
#
_symmetry.space_group_name_H-M   'P 1'
#
loop_
_entity.id
_entity.type
_entity.pdbx_description
1 polymer ?
#
loop_
_entity_poly.entity_id
_entity_poly.type
_entity_poly.pdbx_seq_one_letter_code
_entity_poly.pdbx_strand_id
1 'polypeptide(L)'
;MKVKTQSKKVNKAWLNDHVNDTYVKLAQKEGFRARAAYKLKEIDEQFGLIRPGSTVVDLGSAPGAWSQYVRRRLSPTGAAAGALNGTIIGLDLLPMEPIEGVVFLQGDFREPEV
;
A
#
# COMPACT_ATOMS: atom_id res chain seq x y z
N MET A 1 -26.06 -36.07 -12.38
CA MET A 1 -25.18 -36.02 -11.18
C MET A 1 -25.27 -34.62 -10.57
N LYS A 2 -25.65 -34.47 -9.30
CA LYS A 2 -25.71 -33.16 -8.63
C LYS A 2 -24.34 -32.84 -8.02
N VAL A 3 -23.67 -31.80 -8.50
CA VAL A 3 -22.44 -31.29 -7.90
C VAL A 3 -22.80 -30.64 -6.56
N LYS A 4 -22.31 -31.20 -5.44
CA LYS A 4 -22.43 -30.59 -4.12
C LYS A 4 -21.29 -29.59 -3.95
N THR A 5 -21.57 -28.30 -4.11
CA THR A 5 -20.62 -27.24 -3.74
C THR A 5 -20.60 -27.14 -2.21
N GLN A 6 -19.54 -27.65 -1.58
CA GLN A 6 -19.30 -27.39 -0.15
C GLN A 6 -18.96 -25.91 0.00
N SER A 7 -19.89 -25.12 0.56
CA SER A 7 -19.59 -23.77 1.05
C SER A 7 -18.48 -23.89 2.11
N LYS A 8 -17.29 -23.34 1.82
CA LYS A 8 -16.19 -23.28 2.79
C LYS A 8 -16.69 -22.43 3.96
N LYS A 9 -16.94 -23.07 5.11
CA LYS A 9 -17.29 -22.38 6.36
C LYS A 9 -16.22 -21.31 6.61
N VAL A 10 -16.62 -20.04 6.57
CA VAL A 10 -15.74 -18.91 6.90
C VAL A 10 -15.26 -19.12 8.32
N ASN A 11 -13.94 -19.14 8.52
CA ASN A 11 -13.33 -19.38 9.82
C ASN A 11 -13.65 -18.19 10.75
N LYS A 12 -14.52 -18.43 11.75
CA LYS A 12 -14.97 -17.41 12.70
C LYS A 12 -13.82 -16.79 13.50
N ALA A 13 -12.73 -17.53 13.73
CA ALA A 13 -11.54 -17.00 14.41
C ALA A 13 -10.80 -15.99 13.53
N TRP A 14 -10.57 -16.33 12.25
CA TRP A 14 -9.96 -15.40 11.28
C TRP A 14 -10.79 -14.12 11.12
N LEU A 15 -12.12 -14.26 11.05
CA LEU A 15 -13.03 -13.11 10.97
C LEU A 15 -12.95 -12.24 12.24
N ASN A 16 -12.89 -12.85 13.41
CA ASN A 16 -12.78 -12.13 14.69
C ASN A 16 -11.42 -11.43 14.84
N ASP A 17 -10.33 -12.05 14.40
CA ASP A 17 -9.00 -11.44 14.37
C ASP A 17 -8.96 -10.24 13.41
N HIS A 18 -9.63 -10.36 12.25
CA HIS A 18 -9.70 -9.28 11.27
C HIS A 18 -10.52 -8.08 11.78
N VAL A 19 -11.65 -8.34 12.46
CA VAL A 19 -12.52 -7.31 13.03
C VAL A 19 -11.87 -6.60 14.23
N ASN A 20 -11.00 -7.30 14.97
CA ASN A 20 -10.30 -6.74 16.11
C ASN A 20 -8.88 -6.26 15.81
N ASP A 21 -8.45 -6.30 14.56
CA ASP A 21 -7.13 -5.87 14.16
C ASP A 21 -6.94 -4.36 14.35
N THR A 22 -6.15 -4.01 15.36
CA THR A 22 -5.80 -2.63 15.69
C THR A 22 -5.24 -1.89 14.49
N TYR A 23 -4.46 -2.55 13.62
CA TYR A 23 -3.84 -1.89 12.48
C TYR A 23 -4.80 -1.66 11.31
N VAL A 24 -5.87 -2.46 11.18
CA VAL A 24 -6.94 -2.17 10.21
C VAL A 24 -7.69 -0.91 10.65
N LYS A 25 -8.06 -0.82 11.93
CA LYS A 25 -8.72 0.36 12.50
C LYS A 25 -7.82 1.59 12.42
N LEU A 26 -6.53 1.44 12.70
CA LEU A 26 -5.55 2.54 12.62
C LEU A 26 -5.36 3.00 11.17
N ALA A 27 -5.24 2.07 10.20
CA ALA A 27 -5.12 2.41 8.79
C ALA A 27 -6.33 3.23 8.32
N GLN A 28 -7.54 2.80 8.66
CA GLN A 28 -8.77 3.53 8.33
C GLN A 28 -8.77 4.93 8.97
N LYS A 29 -8.45 5.02 10.27
CA LYS A 29 -8.38 6.29 11.01
C LYS A 29 -7.36 7.26 10.40
N GLU A 30 -6.22 6.76 9.96
CA GLU A 30 -5.12 7.56 9.40
C GLU A 30 -5.22 7.72 7.87
N GLY A 31 -6.27 7.21 7.23
CA GLY A 31 -6.48 7.32 5.78
C GLY A 31 -5.54 6.48 4.92
N PHE A 32 -4.96 5.41 5.46
CA PHE A 32 -4.25 4.40 4.69
C PHE A 32 -5.21 3.36 4.12
N ARG A 33 -4.95 2.93 2.89
CA ARG A 33 -5.78 1.94 2.16
C ARG A 33 -5.68 0.54 2.73
N ALA A 34 -4.57 0.20 3.40
CA ALA A 34 -4.38 -1.09 4.04
C ALA A 34 -3.42 -1.00 5.23
N ARG A 35 -3.57 -1.95 6.17
CA ARG A 35 -2.66 -2.11 7.31
C ARG A 35 -1.20 -2.37 6.93
N ALA A 36 -0.95 -2.77 5.68
CA ALA A 36 0.40 -3.01 5.17
C ALA A 36 1.31 -1.77 5.26
N ALA A 37 0.74 -0.55 5.26
CA ALA A 37 1.49 0.69 5.46
C ALA A 37 2.34 0.66 6.74
N TYR A 38 1.85 0.08 7.83
CA TYR A 38 2.59 -0.01 9.09
C TYR A 38 3.81 -0.93 9.00
N LYS A 39 3.78 -1.95 8.13
CA LYS A 39 4.95 -2.80 7.92
C LYS A 39 6.10 -2.02 7.32
N LEU A 40 5.84 -1.23 6.27
CA LEU A 40 6.86 -0.37 5.67
C LEU A 40 7.30 0.72 6.63
N LYS A 41 6.35 1.31 7.37
CA LYS A 41 6.65 2.31 8.39
C LYS A 41 7.64 1.80 9.44
N GLU A 42 7.38 0.65 10.03
CA GLU A 42 8.27 0.06 11.03
C GLU A 42 9.66 -0.23 10.46
N ILE A 43 9.73 -0.77 9.24
CA ILE A 43 10.99 -1.03 8.53
C ILE A 43 11.75 0.29 8.27
N ASP A 44 11.09 1.31 7.73
CA ASP A 44 11.73 2.60 7.46
C ASP A 44 12.17 3.32 8.73
N GLU A 45 11.36 3.29 9.79
CA GLU A 45 11.70 3.89 11.08
C GLU A 45 12.91 3.19 11.74
N GLN A 46 13.03 1.88 11.56
CA GLN A 46 14.16 1.12 12.10
C GLN A 46 15.45 1.33 11.29
N PHE A 47 15.38 1.41 9.96
CA PHE A 47 16.56 1.36 9.09
C PHE A 47 16.87 2.66 8.34
N GLY A 48 15.98 3.66 8.37
CA GLY A 48 16.15 4.95 7.72
C GLY A 48 16.34 4.83 6.20
N LEU A 49 15.50 4.02 5.55
CA LEU A 49 15.61 3.65 4.13
C LEU A 49 15.21 4.81 3.21
N ILE A 50 14.14 5.53 3.57
CA ILE A 50 13.51 6.55 2.75
C ILE A 50 13.95 7.93 3.24
N ARG A 51 14.66 8.65 2.39
CA ARG A 51 15.23 9.98 2.69
C ARG A 51 14.68 11.04 1.74
N PRO A 52 14.64 12.32 2.15
CA PRO A 52 14.25 13.40 1.25
C PRO A 52 15.08 13.36 -0.05
N GLY A 53 14.41 13.49 -1.20
CA GLY A 53 15.02 13.40 -2.53
C GLY A 53 15.14 11.98 -3.10
N SER A 54 14.69 10.94 -2.37
CA SER A 54 14.73 9.57 -2.87
C SER A 54 13.83 9.36 -4.09
N THR A 55 14.27 8.50 -5.00
CA THR A 55 13.41 7.88 -6.01
C THR A 55 13.03 6.49 -5.51
N VAL A 56 11.74 6.24 -5.36
CA VAL A 56 11.19 4.99 -4.82
C VAL A 56 10.32 4.32 -5.87
N VAL A 57 10.55 3.03 -6.07
CA VAL A 57 9.74 2.16 -6.94
C VAL A 57 9.00 1.15 -6.06
N ASP A 58 7.67 1.16 -6.09
CA ASP A 58 6.76 0.28 -5.37
C ASP A 58 6.21 -0.79 -6.34
N LEU A 59 6.80 -1.99 -6.32
CA LEU A 59 6.42 -3.11 -7.19
C LEU A 59 5.35 -3.98 -6.51
N GLY A 60 4.25 -4.27 -7.21
CA GLY A 60 3.09 -4.91 -6.60
C GLY A 60 2.34 -3.94 -5.68
N SER A 61 2.25 -2.67 -6.12
CA SER A 61 1.80 -1.57 -5.29
C SER A 61 0.31 -1.61 -4.94
N ALA A 62 -0.57 -2.29 -5.68
CA ALA A 62 -2.01 -2.24 -5.46
C ALA A 62 -2.39 -2.85 -4.08
N PRO A 63 -3.21 -2.17 -3.25
CA PRO A 63 -4.03 -1.00 -3.53
C PRO A 63 -3.34 0.36 -3.27
N GLY A 64 -2.05 0.41 -2.94
CA GLY A 64 -1.25 1.64 -2.84
C GLY A 64 -0.87 2.04 -1.41
N ALA A 65 -0.98 1.14 -0.43
CA ALA A 65 -0.75 1.48 0.98
C ALA A 65 0.72 1.86 1.29
N TRP A 66 1.68 1.20 0.64
CA TRP A 66 3.10 1.54 0.76
C TRP A 66 3.38 2.87 0.06
N SER A 67 2.96 3.03 -1.18
CA SER A 67 2.97 4.32 -1.89
C SER A 67 2.40 5.50 -1.08
N GLN A 68 1.30 5.31 -0.34
CA GLN A 68 0.77 6.35 0.57
C GLN A 68 1.73 6.68 1.73
N TYR A 69 2.38 5.69 2.31
CA TYR A 69 3.38 5.91 3.35
C TYR A 69 4.59 6.67 2.78
N VAL A 70 5.14 6.21 1.65
CA VAL A 70 6.26 6.88 0.96
C VAL A 70 5.92 8.33 0.63
N ARG A 71 4.69 8.58 0.14
CA ARG A 71 4.21 9.93 -0.16
C ARG A 71 4.23 10.87 1.04
N ARG A 72 3.82 10.38 2.21
CA ARG A 72 3.90 11.15 3.46
C ARG A 72 5.36 11.32 3.89
N ARG A 73 6.17 10.26 3.76
CA ARG A 73 7.58 10.26 4.18
C ARG A 73 8.45 11.24 3.39
N LEU A 74 8.19 11.39 2.09
CA LEU A 74 8.87 12.33 1.20
C LEU A 74 8.24 13.73 1.20
N SER A 75 7.15 13.95 1.93
CA SER A 75 6.61 15.28 2.15
C SER A 75 7.42 16.01 3.22
N PRO A 76 7.83 17.28 3.00
CA PRO A 76 8.53 18.06 4.03
C PRO A 76 7.76 18.19 5.36
N THR A 77 6.43 18.08 5.31
CA THR A 77 5.53 18.23 6.47
C THR A 77 4.83 16.92 6.85
N GLY A 78 5.15 15.79 6.23
CA GLY A 78 4.44 14.53 6.45
C GLY A 78 3.04 14.46 5.81
N ALA A 79 2.67 15.43 4.97
CA ALA A 79 1.34 15.55 4.40
C ALA A 79 1.07 14.52 3.30
N ALA A 80 -0.21 14.15 3.12
CA ALA A 80 -0.64 13.26 2.03
C ALA A 80 -0.72 13.96 0.65
N ALA A 81 -0.66 15.30 0.62
CA ALA A 81 -0.83 16.17 -0.54
C ALA A 81 0.13 17.37 -0.46
N GLY A 82 0.30 18.11 -1.56
CA GLY A 82 1.19 19.26 -1.69
C GLY A 82 2.63 18.91 -2.06
N ALA A 83 3.58 19.68 -1.53
CA ALA A 83 5.00 19.55 -1.88
C ALA A 83 5.54 18.13 -1.62
N LEU A 84 6.26 17.62 -2.61
CA LEU A 84 6.93 16.33 -2.59
C LEU A 84 8.43 16.55 -2.81
N ASN A 85 9.26 15.94 -1.95
CA ASN A 85 10.70 15.94 -2.09
C ASN A 85 11.20 14.54 -2.46
N GLY A 86 11.09 14.21 -3.74
CA GLY A 86 11.49 12.92 -4.29
C GLY A 86 10.58 12.49 -5.44
N THR A 87 10.67 11.23 -5.83
CA THR A 87 9.87 10.64 -6.90
C THR A 87 9.34 9.28 -6.46
N ILE A 88 8.08 9.00 -6.77
CA ILE A 88 7.42 7.75 -6.39
C ILE A 88 6.82 7.16 -7.66
N ILE A 89 7.20 5.93 -7.98
CA ILE A 89 6.67 5.17 -9.11
C ILE A 89 6.03 3.91 -8.54
N GLY A 90 4.73 3.75 -8.71
CA GLY A 90 4.01 2.52 -8.40
C GLY A 90 3.83 1.70 -9.67
N LEU A 91 4.05 0.39 -9.58
CA LEU A 91 3.79 -0.55 -10.66
C LEU A 91 2.96 -1.72 -10.15
N ASP A 92 1.88 -2.03 -10.83
CA ASP A 92 1.08 -3.23 -10.57
C ASP A 92 0.30 -3.68 -11.81
N LEU A 93 -0.03 -4.97 -11.86
CA LEU A 93 -0.96 -5.54 -12.84
C LEU A 93 -2.39 -5.01 -12.63
N LEU A 94 -2.78 -4.87 -11.35
CA LEU A 94 -4.11 -4.44 -10.94
C LEU A 94 -4.20 -2.91 -10.92
N PRO A 95 -5.34 -2.33 -11.32
CA PRO A 95 -5.54 -0.90 -11.19
C PRO A 95 -5.64 -0.52 -9.70
N MET A 96 -5.29 0.73 -9.39
CA MET A 96 -5.55 1.33 -8.09
C MET A 96 -5.97 2.79 -8.23
N GLU A 97 -6.71 3.28 -7.24
CA GLU A 97 -7.05 4.70 -7.17
C GLU A 97 -5.76 5.55 -7.16
N PRO A 98 -5.74 6.73 -7.81
CA PRO A 98 -4.55 7.56 -7.87
C PRO A 98 -4.15 8.06 -6.48
N ILE A 99 -2.84 8.23 -6.27
CA ILE A 99 -2.27 8.87 -5.07
C ILE A 99 -1.51 10.10 -5.56
N GLU A 100 -1.78 11.26 -4.96
CA GLU A 100 -1.13 12.49 -5.37
C GLU A 100 0.40 12.40 -5.26
N GLY A 101 1.10 12.80 -6.32
CA GLY A 101 2.56 12.74 -6.39
C GLY A 101 3.14 11.34 -6.64
N VAL A 102 2.30 10.34 -6.91
CA VAL A 102 2.72 9.00 -7.35
C VAL A 102 2.44 8.84 -8.83
N VAL A 103 3.48 8.52 -9.60
CA VAL A 103 3.33 8.07 -10.99
C VAL A 103 2.96 6.60 -10.94
N PHE A 104 1.81 6.23 -11.50
CA PHE A 104 1.36 4.83 -11.52
C PHE A 104 1.44 4.26 -12.93
N LEU A 105 2.15 3.14 -13.05
CA LEU A 105 2.26 2.33 -14.26
C LEU A 105 1.44 1.06 -14.05
N GLN A 106 0.31 0.95 -14.74
CA GLN A 106 -0.42 -0.31 -14.76
C GLN A 106 0.17 -1.21 -15.84
N GLY A 107 0.72 -2.35 -15.44
CA GLY A 107 1.38 -3.25 -16.37
C GLY A 107 2.15 -4.37 -15.68
N ASP A 108 2.69 -5.26 -16.49
CA ASP A 108 3.58 -6.31 -16.04
C ASP A 108 5.02 -5.83 -16.20
N PHE A 109 5.80 -5.78 -15.11
CA PHE A 109 7.19 -5.32 -15.13
C PHE A 109 8.12 -6.23 -15.95
N ARG A 110 7.62 -7.38 -16.43
CA ARG A 110 8.36 -8.29 -17.32
C ARG A 110 8.24 -7.87 -18.78
N GLU A 111 7.31 -6.99 -19.13
CA GLU A 111 7.09 -6.51 -20.50
C GLU A 111 7.94 -5.26 -20.76
N PRO A 112 8.62 -5.16 -21.92
CA PRO A 112 9.56 -4.08 -22.20
C PRO A 112 8.91 -2.71 -22.42
N GLU A 113 7.60 -2.66 -22.62
CA GLU A 113 6.83 -1.42 -22.80
C GLU A 113 6.45 -0.74 -21.47
N VAL A 114 6.77 -1.36 -20.32
CA VAL A 114 6.49 -0.87 -18.96
C VAL A 114 7.77 -0.40 -18.28
#